data_AF-A0A2V4BQD5-F1
#
_entry.id   AF-A0A2V4BQD5-F1
#
_cell.length_a   1.000
_cell.length_b   1.000
_cell.length_c   1.000
_cell.angle_alpha   90.00
_cell.angle_beta   90.00
_cell.angle_gamma   90.00
#
_symmetry.space_group_name_H-M   'P 1'
#
loop_
_entity.id
_entity.type
_entity.pdbx_description
1 polymer ?
#
loop_
_entity_poly.entity_id
_entity_poly.type
_entity_poly.pdbx_seq_one_letter_code
_entity_poly.pdbx_strand_id
1 'polypeptide(L)'
;MSLKTKKFLNPFENYFGLGDLLFYIAITPLFLLKNYILYFILSMLFAILMQLGLKKFIKEETVPLAGFSALFLFIILLKDNFIDFQKITLL
;
A
#
# COMPACT_ATOMS: atom_id res chain seq x y z
N MET A 1 15.83 21.65 -35.17
CA MET A 1 15.03 20.40 -35.25
C MET A 1 15.68 19.34 -34.37
N SER A 2 15.25 19.18 -33.11
CA SER A 2 15.75 18.10 -32.24
C SER A 2 14.59 17.55 -31.40
N LEU A 3 13.72 16.80 -32.10
CA LEU A 3 12.67 15.99 -31.51
C LEU A 3 13.28 14.62 -31.15
N LYS A 4 14.19 14.60 -30.18
CA LYS A 4 14.82 13.37 -29.70
C LYS A 4 14.02 12.87 -28.49
N THR A 5 12.93 12.16 -28.81
CA THR A 5 12.34 11.05 -28.05
C THR A 5 12.53 11.10 -26.52
N LYS A 6 11.78 11.98 -25.85
CA LYS A 6 11.53 11.88 -24.41
C LYS A 6 10.52 10.75 -24.22
N LYS A 7 11.00 9.49 -24.29
CA LYS A 7 10.22 8.35 -23.76
C LYS A 7 9.79 8.78 -22.37
N PHE A 8 8.48 8.91 -22.15
CA PHE A 8 7.92 8.90 -20.80
C PHE A 8 8.36 7.57 -20.20
N LEU A 9 9.52 7.55 -19.54
CA LEU A 9 9.91 6.43 -18.69
C LEU A 9 8.86 6.43 -17.59
N ASN A 10 7.87 5.54 -17.70
CA ASN A 10 6.78 5.43 -16.75
C ASN A 10 7.40 5.31 -15.35
N PRO A 11 7.27 6.32 -14.48
CA PRO A 11 7.73 6.20 -13.09
C PRO A 11 6.93 5.11 -12.35
N PHE A 12 5.78 4.71 -12.91
CA PHE A 12 4.95 3.58 -12.51
C PHE A 12 5.53 2.19 -12.83
N GLU A 13 6.58 2.08 -13.64
CA GLU A 13 7.26 0.79 -13.86
C GLU A 13 8.57 0.68 -13.08
N ASN A 14 9.24 1.81 -12.80
CA ASN A 14 10.59 1.81 -12.24
C ASN A 14 10.66 2.13 -10.73
N TYR A 15 9.66 2.81 -10.14
CA TYR A 15 9.73 3.24 -8.74
C TYR A 15 8.48 2.92 -7.93
N PHE A 16 7.31 2.96 -8.56
CA PHE A 16 6.02 2.73 -7.95
C PHE A 16 5.51 1.42 -8.53
N GLY A 17 5.72 0.28 -7.86
CA GLY A 17 5.30 -1.00 -8.42
C GLY A 17 3.83 -0.94 -8.85
N LEU A 18 3.51 -1.37 -10.08
CA LEU A 18 2.14 -1.38 -10.60
C LEU A 18 1.17 -2.07 -9.63
N GLY A 19 1.65 -3.07 -8.89
CA GLY A 19 0.91 -3.74 -7.82
C GLY A 19 0.51 -2.84 -6.65
N ASP A 20 1.37 -1.91 -6.21
CA ASP A 20 1.08 -0.96 -5.13
C ASP A 20 -0.06 -0.03 -5.53
N LEU A 21 -0.01 0.50 -6.75
CA LEU A 21 -1.05 1.37 -7.30
C LEU A 21 -2.39 0.64 -7.42
N LEU A 22 -2.38 -0.55 -8.02
CA LEU A 22 -3.57 -1.37 -8.19
C LEU A 22 -4.19 -1.76 -6.84
N PHE A 23 -3.37 -2.06 -5.84
CA PHE A 23 -3.81 -2.37 -4.49
C PHE A 23 -4.57 -1.19 -3.87
N TYR A 24 -3.99 0.02 -3.89
CA TYR A 24 -4.66 1.20 -3.33
C TYR A 24 -5.96 1.58 -4.07
N ILE A 25 -6.00 1.42 -5.40
CA ILE A 25 -7.23 1.62 -6.18
C ILE A 25 -8.32 0.61 -5.77
N ALA A 26 -7.97 -0.67 -5.61
CA ALA A 26 -8.90 -1.72 -5.23
C ALA A 26 -9.50 -1.51 -3.82
N ILE A 27 -8.77 -0.85 -2.92
CA ILE A 27 -9.18 -0.59 -1.54
C ILE A 27 -10.01 0.68 -1.40
N THR A 28 -9.89 1.59 -2.36
CA THR A 28 -10.62 2.86 -2.36
C THR A 28 -12.14 2.70 -2.13
N PRO A 29 -12.88 1.75 -2.74
CA PRO A 29 -14.31 1.58 -2.47
C PRO A 29 -14.63 0.93 -1.10
N LEU A 30 -13.67 0.30 -0.43
CA LEU A 30 -13.90 -0.41 0.84
C LEU A 30 -13.94 0.53 2.06
N PHE A 31 -13.47 1.77 1.94
CA PHE A 31 -13.28 2.68 3.07
C PHE A 31 -13.90 4.06 2.82
N LEU A 32 -14.41 4.68 3.88
CA LEU A 32 -14.73 6.11 3.85
C LEU A 32 -13.44 6.91 3.65
N LEU A 33 -13.46 8.01 2.88
CA LEU A 33 -12.26 8.80 2.53
C LEU A 33 -11.34 9.09 3.72
N LYS A 34 -11.92 9.47 4.87
CA LYS A 34 -11.19 9.77 6.11
C LYS A 34 -10.45 8.53 6.66
N ASN A 35 -11.12 7.38 6.69
CA ASN A 35 -10.56 6.14 7.20
C ASN A 35 -9.53 5.56 6.21
N TYR A 36 -9.76 5.74 4.91
CA TYR A 36 -8.81 5.39 3.86
C TYR A 36 -7.48 6.15 4.00
N ILE A 37 -7.53 7.48 4.19
CA ILE A 37 -6.32 8.29 4.38
C ILE A 37 -5.56 7.86 5.64
N LEU A 38 -6.27 7.63 6.74
CA LEU A 38 -5.67 7.18 7.99
C LEU A 38 -5.01 5.79 7.84
N TYR A 39 -5.72 4.86 7.19
CA TYR A 39 -5.21 3.54 6.83
C TYR A 39 -3.96 3.64 5.97
N PHE A 40 -3.98 4.46 4.91
CA PHE A 40 -2.86 4.66 3.99
C PHE A 40 -1.59 5.14 4.70
N ILE A 41 -1.73 6.12 5.60
CA ILE A 41 -0.61 6.65 6.38
C ILE A 41 -0.07 5.58 7.34
N LEU A 42 -0.96 4.85 8.05
CA LEU A 42 -0.53 3.77 8.94
C LEU A 42 0.12 2.62 8.17
N SER A 43 -0.42 2.23 7.01
CA SER A 43 0.13 1.15 6.19
C SER A 43 1.50 1.52 5.65
N MET A 44 1.72 2.78 5.26
CA MET A 44 3.06 3.27 4.88
C MET A 44 4.04 3.22 6.06
N LEU A 45 3.64 3.70 7.24
CA LEU A 45 4.48 3.61 8.44
C LEU A 45 4.81 2.16 8.80
N PHE A 46 3.80 1.27 8.75
CA PHE A 46 3.97 -0.15 9.01
C PHE A 46 4.89 -0.81 8.01
N ALA A 47 4.77 -0.50 6.71
CA ALA A 47 5.64 -1.00 5.66
C ALA A 47 7.09 -0.56 5.87
N ILE A 48 7.33 0.69 6.26
CA ILE A 48 8.68 1.19 6.59
C ILE A 48 9.25 0.44 7.80
N LEU A 49 8.46 0.27 8.86
CA LEU A 49 8.89 -0.45 10.06
C LEU A 49 9.19 -1.93 9.77
N MET A 50 8.32 -2.61 9.01
CA MET A 50 8.56 -3.98 8.57
C MET A 50 9.78 -4.07 7.66
N GLN A 51 9.93 -3.17 6.69
CA GLN A 51 11.10 -3.17 5.82
C GLN A 51 12.40 -3.01 6.62
N LEU A 52 12.43 -2.13 7.64
CA LEU A 52 13.60 -1.98 8.51
C LEU A 52 13.89 -3.25 9.33
N GLY A 53 12.87 -3.92 9.83
CA GLY A 53 13.02 -5.19 10.57
C GLY A 53 13.43 -6.37 9.67
N LEU A 54 12.85 -6.46 8.47
CA LEU A 54 13.12 -7.52 7.49
C LEU A 54 14.34 -7.22 6.61
N LYS A 55 14.92 -6.02 6.66
CA LYS A 55 16.19 -5.68 5.99
C LYS A 55 17.32 -6.65 6.33
N LYS A 56 17.25 -7.29 7.51
CA LYS A 56 18.22 -8.32 7.94
C LYS A 56 18.00 -9.68 7.27
N PHE A 57 16.83 -9.95 6.71
CA PHE A 57 16.42 -11.22 6.11
C PHE A 57 16.23 -11.16 4.59
N ILE A 58 15.92 -10.01 4.00
CA ILE A 58 15.62 -9.86 2.57
C ILE A 58 16.79 -9.18 1.84
N LYS A 59 17.38 -9.87 0.85
CA LYS A 59 18.45 -9.38 -0.03
C LYS A 59 17.94 -8.73 -1.34
N GLU A 60 16.63 -8.79 -1.59
CA GLU A 60 15.99 -8.19 -2.76
C GLU A 60 15.88 -6.67 -2.58
N GLU A 61 16.27 -5.89 -3.59
CA GLU A 61 16.27 -4.41 -3.56
C GLU A 61 14.88 -3.77 -3.63
N THR A 62 13.84 -4.56 -3.91
CA THR A 62 12.48 -4.05 -4.08
C THR A 62 11.64 -4.30 -2.83
N VAL A 63 11.01 -3.23 -2.33
CA VAL A 63 10.10 -3.30 -1.18
C VAL A 63 8.70 -3.59 -1.70
N PRO A 64 8.11 -4.77 -1.44
CA PRO A 64 6.73 -5.06 -1.83
C PRO A 64 5.76 -4.34 -0.87
N LEU A 65 5.59 -3.04 -1.07
CA LEU A 65 4.78 -2.16 -0.23
C LEU A 65 3.29 -2.59 -0.22
N ALA A 66 2.80 -3.12 -1.34
CA ALA A 66 1.48 -3.74 -1.51
C ALA A 66 1.30 -4.96 -0.61
N GLY A 67 2.35 -5.77 -0.44
CA GLY A 67 2.29 -6.96 0.40
C GLY A 67 2.13 -6.61 1.87
N PHE A 68 2.91 -5.64 2.35
CA PHE A 68 2.83 -5.18 3.74
C PHE A 68 1.52 -4.44 4.03
N SER A 69 1.06 -3.63 3.08
CA SER A 69 -0.23 -2.95 3.21
C SER A 69 -1.40 -3.95 3.13
N ALA A 70 -1.35 -5.00 2.30
CA ALA A 70 -2.33 -6.09 2.30
C ALA A 70 -2.41 -6.86 3.62
N LEU A 71 -1.26 -7.18 4.23
CA LEU A 71 -1.22 -7.79 5.56
C LEU A 71 -1.86 -6.88 6.62
N PHE A 72 -1.58 -5.57 6.55
CA PHE A 72 -2.18 -4.61 7.47
C PHE A 72 -3.69 -4.48 7.28
N LEU A 73 -4.17 -4.49 6.03
CA LEU A 73 -5.60 -4.53 5.71
C LEU A 73 -6.27 -5.78 6.28
N PHE A 74 -5.65 -6.95 6.14
CA PHE A 74 -6.17 -8.20 6.66
C PHE A 74 -6.34 -8.16 8.19
N ILE A 75 -5.38 -7.58 8.90
CA ILE A 75 -5.48 -7.37 10.36
C ILE A 75 -6.64 -6.43 10.71
N ILE A 76 -6.86 -5.38 9.92
CA ILE A 76 -7.99 -4.45 10.12
C ILE A 76 -9.32 -5.16 9.88
N LEU A 77 -9.47 -5.92 8.81
CA LEU A 77 -10.68 -6.71 8.54
C LEU A 77 -10.97 -7.72 9.65
N LEU A 78 -9.94 -8.40 10.17
CA LEU A 78 -10.10 -9.30 11.31
C LEU A 78 -10.55 -8.55 12.57
N LYS A 79 -9.97 -7.38 12.86
CA LYS A 79 -10.41 -6.56 14.00
C LYS A 79 -11.83 -6.04 13.84
N ASP A 80 -12.20 -5.60 12.64
CA ASP A 80 -13.54 -5.11 12.32
C ASP A 80 -14.59 -6.21 12.52
N ASN A 81 -14.27 -7.46 12.15
CA ASN A 81 -15.15 -8.61 12.38
C ASN A 81 -15.28 -9.02 13.87
N PHE A 82 -14.23 -8.84 14.67
CA PHE A 82 -14.25 -9.19 16.10
C PHE A 82 -14.76 -8.06 17.01
N ILE A 83 -14.70 -6.80 16.57
CA ILE A 83 -15.03 -5.61 17.37
C ILE A 83 -16.16 -4.86 16.66
N ASP A 84 -17.38 -5.35 16.87
CA ASP A 84 -18.63 -4.84 16.26
C ASP A 84 -18.90 -3.34 16.55
N PHE A 85 -18.25 -2.78 17.58
CA PHE A 85 -18.51 -1.44 18.11
C PHE A 85 -17.82 -0.29 17.36
N GLN A 86 -16.86 -0.56 16.47
CA GLN A 86 -16.19 0.48 15.66
C GLN A 86 -15.96 -0.01 14.23
N LYS A 87 -17.02 0.02 13.41
CA LYS A 87 -16.91 -0.19 11.96
C LYS A 87 -16.04 0.89 11.34
N ILE A 88 -14.78 0.57 11.10
CA ILE A 88 -13.81 1.46 10.43
C ILE A 88 -13.91 1.25 8.91
N THR A 89 -14.33 0.08 8.49
CA THR A 89 -14.59 -0.28 7.10
C THR A 89 -16.07 -0.01 6.76
N LEU A 90 -16.37 0.26 5.49
CA LEU A 90 -17.75 0.52 5.02
C LEU A 90 -18.64 -0.75 4.97
N LEU A 91 -18.11 -1.90 5.38
CA LEU A 91 -18.76 -3.22 5.33
C LEU A 91 -19.45 -3.55 6.66
#